data_AF-A0AA45R6M5-F1
#
_entry.id   AF-A0AA45R6M5-F1
#
_cell.length_a   1.000
_cell.length_b   1.000
_cell.length_c   1.000
_cell.angle_alpha   90.00
_cell.angle_beta   90.00
_cell.angle_gamma   90.00
#
_symmetry.space_group_name_H-M   'P 1'
#
loop_
_entity.id
_entity.type
_entity.pdbx_description
1 polymer ?
#
loop_
_entity_poly.entity_id
_entity_poly.type
_entity_poly.pdbx_seq_one_letter_code
_entity_poly.pdbx_strand_id
1 'polypeptide(L)'
;MAGSAEPARGTTDDSVRITAADSVRITCLDSARAAVANRGLGGARGALRTSADESARIAASGSVRITGRDDSVRITARRDDSVRITAADGSVRITARHDDSVRITAADDSVRITAVDGSVRITAGQDESVRITAHDDSVRITAREDDSVRITARQDDSVRITALAA
;
A
#
# COMPACT_ATOMS: atom_id res chain seq x y z
N MET A 1 -6.08 25.66 -23.88
CA MET A 1 -6.38 25.91 -22.46
C MET A 1 -6.19 24.61 -21.70
N ALA A 2 -5.07 24.45 -21.00
CA ALA A 2 -4.88 23.31 -20.10
C ALA A 2 -5.59 23.65 -18.78
N GLY A 3 -6.79 23.10 -18.58
CA GLY A 3 -7.43 23.15 -17.27
C GLY A 3 -6.60 22.32 -16.31
N SER A 4 -5.93 22.97 -15.35
CA SER A 4 -5.30 22.24 -14.25
C SER A 4 -6.42 21.61 -13.43
N ALA A 5 -6.59 20.28 -13.53
CA ALA A 5 -7.48 19.56 -12.65
C ALA A 5 -6.99 19.76 -11.21
N GLU A 6 -7.77 20.48 -10.39
CA GLU A 6 -7.47 20.63 -8.98
C GLU A 6 -7.55 19.26 -8.29
N PRO A 7 -6.55 18.89 -7.47
CA PRO A 7 -6.61 17.63 -6.74
C PRO A 7 -7.77 17.67 -5.74
N ALA A 8 -8.59 16.62 -5.72
CA ALA A 8 -9.66 16.50 -4.74
C ALA A 8 -9.06 16.39 -3.32
N ARG A 9 -9.52 17.23 -2.39
CA ARG A 9 -9.08 17.25 -0.99
C ARG A 9 -10.26 16.93 -0.07
N GLY A 10 -10.06 16.00 0.87
CA GLY A 10 -10.99 15.74 1.96
C GLY A 10 -10.26 15.80 3.30
N THR A 11 -10.76 16.63 4.22
CA THR A 11 -10.29 16.73 5.61
C THR A 11 -11.49 16.64 6.53
N THR A 12 -11.67 15.54 7.26
CA THR A 12 -12.77 15.36 8.22
C THR A 12 -12.33 14.47 9.36
N ASP A 13 -12.89 14.66 10.55
CA ASP A 13 -12.67 13.71 11.65
C ASP A 13 -13.38 12.39 11.34
N ASP A 14 -14.57 12.48 10.75
CA ASP A 14 -15.38 11.34 10.31
C ASP A 14 -14.82 10.61 9.07
N SER A 15 -15.44 9.48 8.74
CA SER A 15 -15.13 8.71 7.54
C SER A 15 -15.31 9.48 6.22
N VAL A 16 -14.31 9.39 5.34
CA VAL A 16 -14.29 10.06 4.02
C VAL A 16 -14.48 9.04 2.91
N ARG A 17 -15.39 9.32 1.97
CA ARG A 17 -15.49 8.60 0.70
C ARG A 17 -15.24 9.51 -0.49
N ILE A 18 -14.15 9.27 -1.23
CA ILE A 18 -13.81 10.03 -2.44
C ILE A 18 -13.68 9.09 -3.64
N THR A 19 -14.22 9.51 -4.78
CA THR A 19 -13.94 8.91 -6.08
C THR A 19 -13.49 10.01 -7.02
N ALA A 20 -12.26 9.91 -7.53
CA ALA A 20 -11.71 10.91 -8.44
C ALA A 20 -11.02 10.24 -9.63
N ALA A 21 -10.94 10.98 -10.73
CA ALA A 21 -10.17 10.57 -11.90
C ALA A 21 -8.67 10.92 -11.75
N ASP A 22 -8.38 11.94 -10.94
CA ASP A 22 -7.06 12.52 -10.77
C ASP A 22 -6.52 12.32 -9.34
N SER A 23 -5.46 13.05 -9.01
CA SER A 23 -4.81 12.98 -7.70
C SER A 23 -5.77 13.35 -6.56
N VAL A 24 -5.73 12.57 -5.49
CA VAL A 24 -6.57 12.75 -4.31
C VAL A 24 -5.70 12.86 -3.08
N ARG A 25 -6.04 13.80 -2.19
CA ARG A 25 -5.47 13.87 -0.85
C ARG A 25 -6.57 13.77 0.19
N ILE A 26 -6.46 12.77 1.06
CA ILE A 26 -7.37 12.53 2.17
C ILE A 26 -6.60 12.65 3.48
N THR A 27 -7.19 13.32 4.44
CA THR A 27 -6.76 13.28 5.84
C THR A 27 -8.03 13.10 6.67
N CYS A 28 -8.17 11.96 7.32
CA CYS A 28 -9.24 11.72 8.27
C CYS A 28 -8.72 11.02 9.52
N LEU A 29 -9.43 11.17 10.64
CA LEU A 29 -9.12 10.45 11.87
C LEU A 29 -9.69 9.03 11.81
N ASP A 30 -10.96 8.89 11.41
CA ASP A 30 -11.59 7.57 11.37
C ASP A 30 -11.16 6.77 10.13
N SER A 31 -12.04 6.71 9.13
CA SER A 31 -11.93 5.75 8.04
C SER A 31 -11.90 6.41 6.66
N ALA A 32 -10.85 6.16 5.88
CA ALA A 32 -10.73 6.60 4.50
C ALA A 32 -11.18 5.52 3.50
N ARG A 33 -12.09 5.88 2.58
CA ARG A 33 -12.38 5.10 1.38
C ARG A 33 -12.13 5.93 0.13
N ALA A 34 -11.11 5.56 -0.63
CA ALA A 34 -10.81 6.23 -1.89
C ALA A 34 -10.81 5.26 -3.07
N ALA A 35 -11.42 5.70 -4.17
CA ALA A 35 -11.28 5.06 -5.47
C ALA A 35 -10.71 6.07 -6.47
N VAL A 36 -9.48 5.85 -6.93
CA VAL A 36 -8.83 6.67 -7.96
C VAL A 36 -8.74 5.83 -9.23
N ALA A 37 -9.57 6.18 -10.22
CA ALA A 37 -9.67 5.44 -11.47
C ALA A 37 -9.26 6.35 -12.63
N ASN A 38 -8.22 5.96 -13.35
CA ASN A 38 -7.78 6.69 -14.53
C ASN A 38 -8.82 6.52 -15.67
N ARG A 39 -9.72 7.50 -15.85
CA ARG A 39 -10.76 7.50 -16.90
C ARG A 39 -10.45 8.41 -18.10
N GLY A 40 -9.19 8.84 -18.28
CA GLY A 40 -8.79 9.73 -19.36
C GLY A 40 -7.68 9.15 -20.25
N LEU A 41 -7.86 9.22 -21.58
CA LEU A 41 -6.86 8.92 -22.63
C LEU A 41 -5.67 9.91 -22.66
N GLY A 42 -5.32 10.50 -21.52
CA GLY A 42 -4.35 11.59 -21.43
C GLY A 42 -3.54 11.54 -20.14
N GLY A 43 -2.59 10.59 -20.05
CA GLY A 43 -1.30 10.70 -19.35
C GLY A 43 -1.22 11.08 -17.85
N ALA A 44 -2.31 11.44 -17.18
CA ALA A 44 -2.26 11.82 -15.76
C ALA A 44 -2.27 10.54 -14.90
N ARG A 45 -1.09 10.10 -14.46
CA ARG A 45 -0.98 9.10 -13.39
C ARG A 45 -1.42 9.76 -12.08
N GLY A 46 -2.69 9.64 -11.72
CA GLY A 46 -3.23 10.18 -10.46
C GLY A 46 -2.46 9.63 -9.25
N ALA A 47 -2.15 10.49 -8.28
CA ALA A 47 -1.54 10.09 -7.03
C ALA A 47 -2.55 10.17 -5.88
N LEU A 48 -2.69 9.10 -5.11
CA LEU A 48 -3.48 9.10 -3.89
C LEU A 48 -2.57 9.24 -2.68
N ARG A 49 -2.86 10.21 -1.83
CA ARG A 49 -2.28 10.32 -0.50
C ARG A 49 -3.40 10.26 0.53
N THR A 50 -3.31 9.32 1.47
CA THR A 50 -4.30 9.21 2.54
C THR A 50 -3.59 9.10 3.89
N SER A 51 -4.15 9.81 4.87
CA SER A 51 -3.87 9.62 6.28
C SER A 51 -5.19 9.24 6.92
N ALA A 52 -5.26 8.06 7.50
CA ALA A 52 -6.37 7.56 8.31
C ALA A 52 -5.74 7.01 9.60
N ASP A 53 -6.46 7.05 10.72
CA ASP A 53 -5.97 6.43 11.95
C ASP A 53 -6.70 5.11 12.25
N GLU A 54 -7.86 4.82 11.67
CA GLU A 54 -8.62 3.59 11.96
C GLU A 54 -8.68 2.58 10.78
N SER A 55 -9.04 3.04 9.57
CA SER A 55 -9.03 2.16 8.40
C SER A 55 -8.92 2.86 7.05
N ALA A 56 -8.20 2.25 6.12
CA ALA A 56 -8.04 2.76 4.76
C ALA A 56 -8.40 1.69 3.73
N ARG A 57 -9.46 1.90 2.93
CA ARG A 57 -9.79 1.03 1.78
C ARG A 57 -9.61 1.77 0.47
N ILE A 58 -8.58 1.37 -0.26
CA ILE A 58 -8.11 2.05 -1.45
C ILE A 58 -8.17 1.15 -2.67
N ALA A 59 -8.78 1.66 -3.74
CA ALA A 59 -8.60 1.14 -5.09
C ALA A 59 -7.99 2.24 -5.95
N ALA A 60 -6.79 2.02 -6.47
CA ALA A 60 -6.07 3.03 -7.24
C ALA A 60 -5.52 2.46 -8.55
N SER A 61 -5.23 3.37 -9.47
CA SER A 61 -4.50 3.15 -10.73
C SER A 61 -3.48 4.29 -10.88
N GLY A 62 -2.53 4.29 -9.96
CA GLY A 62 -1.38 5.18 -9.88
C GLY A 62 -0.60 5.00 -8.57
N SER A 63 0.20 6.01 -8.22
CA SER A 63 0.96 5.98 -6.95
C SER A 63 0.03 6.16 -5.75
N VAL A 64 0.15 5.27 -4.75
CA VAL A 64 -0.60 5.31 -3.50
C VAL A 64 0.37 5.51 -2.35
N ARG A 65 0.11 6.50 -1.51
CA ARG A 65 0.82 6.70 -0.24
C ARG A 65 -0.16 6.74 0.92
N ILE A 66 0.05 5.86 1.88
CA ILE A 66 -0.75 5.75 3.11
C ILE A 66 0.17 5.97 4.30
N THR A 67 -0.28 6.78 5.25
CA THR A 67 0.38 7.01 6.55
C THR A 67 -0.66 7.02 7.65
N GLY A 68 -0.59 6.10 8.60
CA GLY A 68 -1.56 6.00 9.70
C GLY A 68 -0.98 5.28 10.91
N ARG A 69 -1.65 5.36 12.06
CA ARG A 69 -1.18 4.77 13.33
C ARG A 69 -1.88 3.45 13.67
N ASP A 70 -3.21 3.35 13.64
CA ASP A 70 -3.98 2.16 14.07
C ASP A 70 -4.80 1.54 12.91
N ASP A 71 -4.19 1.40 11.73
CA ASP A 71 -4.92 1.23 10.49
C ASP A 71 -5.11 -0.24 10.07
N SER A 72 -6.37 -0.60 9.79
CA SER A 72 -6.66 -1.70 8.87
C SER A 72 -6.60 -1.20 7.41
N VAL A 73 -5.46 -1.40 6.76
CA VAL A 73 -5.22 -0.97 5.37
C VAL A 73 -5.57 -2.08 4.39
N ARG A 74 -6.47 -1.79 3.43
CA ARG A 74 -6.76 -2.65 2.29
C ARG A 74 -6.54 -1.92 0.98
N ILE A 75 -5.56 -2.38 0.19
CA ILE A 75 -5.23 -1.79 -1.12
C ILE A 75 -5.44 -2.81 -2.22
N THR A 76 -6.10 -2.37 -3.30
CA THR A 76 -6.12 -3.07 -4.58
C THR A 76 -5.49 -2.16 -5.63
N ALA A 77 -4.23 -2.47 -5.97
CA ALA A 77 -3.49 -1.89 -7.09
C ALA A 77 -3.68 -2.78 -8.34
N ARG A 78 -3.56 -2.20 -9.53
CA ARG A 78 -3.92 -2.87 -10.78
C ARG A 78 -2.82 -2.96 -11.82
N ARG A 79 -2.04 -1.89 -12.06
CA ARG A 79 -0.97 -1.87 -13.07
C ARG A 79 -0.09 -0.63 -12.95
N ASP A 80 1.23 -0.83 -13.01
CA ASP A 80 2.25 0.25 -12.96
C ASP A 80 2.14 1.12 -11.68
N ASP A 81 1.65 0.53 -10.59
CA ASP A 81 1.35 1.23 -9.36
C ASP A 81 2.56 1.18 -8.40
N SER A 82 2.78 2.30 -7.72
CA SER A 82 3.73 2.36 -6.61
C SER A 82 2.96 2.54 -5.32
N VAL A 83 3.02 1.54 -4.45
CA VAL A 83 2.32 1.53 -3.17
C VAL A 83 3.33 1.73 -2.06
N ARG A 84 3.16 2.81 -1.29
CA ARG A 84 3.96 3.08 -0.10
C ARG A 84 3.07 3.20 1.12
N ILE A 85 3.29 2.34 2.10
CA ILE A 85 2.55 2.33 3.36
C ILE A 85 3.52 2.54 4.50
N THR A 86 3.11 3.37 5.45
CA THR A 86 3.74 3.50 6.75
C THR A 86 2.64 3.39 7.78
N ALA A 87 2.61 2.26 8.48
CA ALA A 87 1.69 1.95 9.56
C ALA A 87 2.50 1.71 10.85
N ALA A 88 1.92 2.00 12.00
CA ALA A 88 2.53 1.67 13.29
C ALA A 88 1.89 0.38 13.85
N ASP A 89 0.57 0.34 13.91
CA ASP A 89 -0.23 -0.71 14.53
C ASP A 89 -1.40 -1.12 13.61
N GLY A 90 -1.72 -2.42 13.54
CA GLY A 90 -2.89 -2.92 12.81
C GLY A 90 -2.67 -4.05 11.79
N SER A 91 -3.28 -3.92 10.61
CA SER A 91 -3.18 -4.96 9.58
C SER A 91 -3.16 -4.40 8.17
N VAL A 92 -2.23 -4.90 7.36
CA VAL A 92 -2.03 -4.44 5.99
C VAL A 92 -2.33 -5.57 5.02
N ARG A 93 -3.33 -5.37 4.16
CA ARG A 93 -3.66 -6.30 3.09
C ARG A 93 -3.54 -5.63 1.72
N ILE A 94 -2.59 -6.10 0.93
CA ILE A 94 -2.34 -5.57 -0.41
C ILE A 94 -2.56 -6.66 -1.45
N THR A 95 -3.24 -6.28 -2.52
CA THR A 95 -3.28 -7.04 -3.76
C THR A 95 -2.79 -6.13 -4.87
N ALA A 96 -1.61 -6.46 -5.38
CA ALA A 96 -0.90 -5.77 -6.46
C ALA A 96 -0.80 -6.73 -7.66
N ARG A 97 -0.82 -6.20 -8.89
CA ARG A 97 -0.78 -6.96 -10.14
C ARG A 97 -0.01 -6.17 -11.19
N HIS A 98 0.97 -6.79 -11.83
CA HIS A 98 1.72 -6.29 -12.99
C HIS A 98 2.46 -4.96 -12.80
N ASP A 99 3.79 -5.05 -12.87
CA ASP A 99 4.74 -3.95 -12.82
C ASP A 99 4.64 -3.07 -11.55
N ASP A 100 4.17 -3.66 -10.45
CA ASP A 100 3.90 -2.94 -9.20
C ASP A 100 5.12 -2.93 -8.28
N SER A 101 5.33 -1.80 -7.60
CA SER A 101 6.32 -1.68 -6.54
C SER A 101 5.65 -1.41 -5.19
N VAL A 102 5.79 -2.36 -4.28
CA VAL A 102 5.18 -2.30 -2.95
C VAL A 102 6.27 -2.05 -1.90
N ARG A 103 6.13 -0.96 -1.13
CA ARG A 103 7.00 -0.66 0.01
C ARG A 103 6.17 -0.48 1.27
N ILE A 104 6.45 -1.30 2.28
CA ILE A 104 5.76 -1.26 3.57
C ILE A 104 6.79 -1.03 4.67
N THR A 105 6.43 -0.13 5.59
CA THR A 105 7.10 0.04 6.87
C THR A 105 6.02 -0.10 7.93
N ALA A 106 6.15 -1.13 8.76
CA ALA A 106 5.21 -1.53 9.80
C ALA A 106 5.98 -1.70 11.11
N ALA A 107 5.32 -1.49 12.25
CA ALA A 107 5.93 -1.64 13.57
C ALA A 107 5.35 -2.83 14.36
N ASP A 108 4.03 -3.01 14.37
CA ASP A 108 3.30 -4.06 15.12
C ASP A 108 2.08 -4.56 14.31
N ASP A 109 2.33 -5.04 13.08
CA ASP A 109 1.28 -5.35 12.11
C ASP A 109 1.14 -6.83 11.73
N SER A 110 -0.01 -7.19 11.16
CA SER A 110 -0.10 -8.38 10.30
C SER A 110 -0.11 -7.96 8.83
N VAL A 111 0.94 -8.34 8.09
CA VAL A 111 1.11 -7.95 6.69
C VAL A 111 0.79 -9.12 5.78
N ARG A 112 -0.24 -8.98 4.94
CA ARG A 112 -0.58 -9.94 3.89
C ARG A 112 -0.49 -9.31 2.51
N ILE A 113 0.43 -9.82 1.70
CA ILE A 113 0.65 -9.33 0.34
C ILE A 113 0.41 -10.43 -0.68
N THR A 114 -0.28 -10.07 -1.75
CA THR A 114 -0.32 -10.85 -2.98
C THR A 114 0.14 -9.94 -4.11
N ALA A 115 1.32 -10.26 -4.65
CA ALA A 115 1.94 -9.57 -5.79
C ALA A 115 2.13 -10.57 -6.93
N VAL A 116 2.16 -10.03 -8.15
CA VAL A 116 2.46 -10.76 -9.39
C VAL A 116 3.22 -9.78 -10.27
N ASP A 117 4.39 -10.20 -10.77
CA ASP A 117 5.20 -9.48 -11.75
C ASP A 117 5.63 -8.09 -11.25
N GLY A 118 6.44 -8.03 -10.20
CA GLY A 118 6.77 -6.79 -9.51
C GLY A 118 7.84 -6.90 -8.42
N SER A 119 7.83 -5.94 -7.50
CA SER A 119 8.78 -5.91 -6.38
C SER A 119 8.11 -5.57 -5.06
N VAL A 120 8.45 -6.33 -4.03
CA VAL A 120 7.91 -6.18 -2.68
C VAL A 120 9.06 -5.92 -1.71
N ARG A 121 9.02 -4.79 -1.02
CA ARG A 121 9.94 -4.45 0.05
C ARG A 121 9.20 -4.20 1.35
N ILE A 122 9.52 -4.98 2.37
CA ILE A 122 8.95 -4.86 3.71
C ILE A 122 10.06 -4.55 4.69
N THR A 123 9.80 -3.57 5.55
CA THR A 123 10.58 -3.30 6.74
C THR A 123 9.62 -3.45 7.91
N ALA A 124 9.75 -4.59 8.57
CA ALA A 124 8.94 -5.03 9.68
C ALA A 124 9.57 -4.62 11.02
N GLY A 125 8.72 -4.43 12.01
CA GLY A 125 9.04 -3.89 13.33
C GLY A 125 9.34 -4.94 14.38
N GLN A 126 8.52 -5.02 15.43
CA GLN A 126 8.52 -6.08 16.43
C GLN A 126 7.25 -6.93 16.27
N ASP A 127 7.30 -8.20 16.70
CA ASP A 127 6.14 -9.10 16.79
C ASP A 127 5.30 -9.24 15.49
N GLU A 128 5.92 -9.13 14.32
CA GLU A 128 5.20 -8.99 13.06
C GLU A 128 4.92 -10.35 12.39
N SER A 129 3.70 -10.51 11.85
CA SER A 129 3.33 -11.69 11.05
C SER A 129 3.23 -11.33 9.57
N VAL A 130 4.23 -11.70 8.80
CA VAL A 130 4.34 -11.35 7.37
C VAL A 130 4.00 -12.57 6.50
N ARG A 131 2.94 -12.47 5.70
CA ARG A 131 2.56 -13.48 4.70
C ARG A 131 2.58 -12.90 3.29
N ILE A 132 3.48 -13.41 2.46
CA ILE A 132 3.62 -12.98 1.07
C ILE A 132 3.31 -14.12 0.13
N THR A 133 2.52 -13.84 -0.90
CA THR A 133 2.37 -14.68 -2.08
C THR A 133 2.84 -13.89 -3.28
N ALA A 134 3.92 -14.36 -3.90
CA ALA A 134 4.64 -13.74 -4.99
C ALA A 134 4.64 -14.66 -6.22
N HIS A 135 4.74 -14.07 -7.41
CA HIS A 135 4.87 -14.76 -8.69
C HIS A 135 5.61 -13.85 -9.69
N ASP A 136 6.79 -14.27 -10.15
CA ASP A 136 7.72 -13.47 -10.96
C ASP A 136 8.12 -12.14 -10.27
N ASP A 137 8.33 -12.18 -8.94
CA ASP A 137 8.60 -11.02 -8.10
C ASP A 137 9.98 -11.04 -7.41
N SER A 138 10.48 -9.84 -7.13
CA SER A 138 11.59 -9.64 -6.19
C SER A 138 11.07 -9.25 -4.81
N VAL A 139 11.24 -10.14 -3.82
CA VAL A 139 10.79 -9.93 -2.44
C VAL A 139 11.99 -9.66 -1.52
N ARG A 140 11.99 -8.50 -0.86
CA ARG A 140 12.97 -8.14 0.16
C ARG A 140 12.30 -7.83 1.49
N ILE A 141 12.66 -8.57 2.52
CA ILE A 141 12.13 -8.39 3.87
C ILE A 141 13.28 -8.07 4.81
N THR A 142 13.07 -7.05 5.64
CA THR A 142 13.91 -6.75 6.79
C THR A 142 13.01 -6.84 8.01
N ALA A 143 13.34 -7.73 8.94
CA ALA A 143 12.50 -8.12 10.08
C ALA A 143 13.42 -8.28 11.31
N ARG A 144 12.86 -8.25 12.52
CA ARG A 144 13.56 -8.60 13.77
C ARG A 144 13.41 -10.08 14.10
N GLU A 145 14.17 -10.58 15.07
CA GLU A 145 14.24 -12.01 15.39
C GLU A 145 12.91 -12.62 15.86
N ASP A 146 12.01 -11.81 16.44
CA ASP A 146 10.70 -12.26 16.94
C ASP A 146 9.61 -12.33 15.85
N ASP A 147 9.92 -11.95 14.60
CA ASP A 147 8.95 -11.88 13.51
C ASP A 147 8.70 -13.24 12.83
N SER A 148 7.43 -13.51 12.52
CA SER A 148 7.01 -14.70 11.78
C SER A 148 6.82 -14.38 10.30
N VAL A 149 7.74 -14.88 9.46
CA VAL A 149 7.72 -14.64 8.01
C VAL A 149 7.35 -15.91 7.24
N ARG A 150 6.26 -15.85 6.46
CA ARG A 150 5.84 -16.90 5.52
C ARG A 150 5.77 -16.36 4.10
N ILE A 151 6.59 -16.93 3.21
CA ILE A 151 6.62 -16.56 1.80
C ILE A 151 6.21 -17.76 0.97
N THR A 152 5.33 -17.52 0.00
CA THR A 152 4.99 -18.47 -1.06
C THR A 152 5.38 -17.82 -2.38
N ALA A 153 6.55 -18.20 -2.86
CA ALA A 153 7.11 -17.76 -4.12
C ALA A 153 6.80 -18.80 -5.23
N ARG A 154 6.60 -18.34 -6.46
CA ARG A 154 6.46 -19.16 -7.69
C ARG A 154 7.60 -18.83 -8.67
N GLN A 155 7.41 -19.08 -9.97
CA GLN A 155 8.46 -19.01 -10.99
C GLN A 155 9.26 -17.69 -10.91
N ASP A 156 10.57 -17.79 -11.19
CA ASP A 156 11.53 -16.69 -11.31
C ASP A 156 11.61 -15.67 -10.14
N ASP A 157 11.11 -16.06 -8.97
CA ASP A 157 11.14 -15.22 -7.77
C ASP A 157 12.53 -15.11 -7.14
N SER A 158 12.86 -13.90 -6.70
CA SER A 158 14.07 -13.62 -5.90
C SER A 158 13.67 -13.19 -4.50
N VAL A 159 13.95 -14.03 -3.51
CA VAL A 159 13.61 -13.75 -2.10
C VAL A 159 14.86 -13.46 -1.28
N ARG A 160 14.88 -12.30 -0.60
CA ARG A 160 15.91 -11.92 0.35
C ARG A 160 15.30 -11.53 1.70
N ILE A 161 15.66 -12.25 2.75
CA ILE A 161 15.29 -11.94 4.12
C ILE A 161 16.54 -11.47 4.87
N THR A 162 16.40 -10.43 5.68
CA THR A 162 17.45 -9.93 6.56
C THR A 162 16.85 -9.77 7.95
N ALA A 163 17.26 -10.64 8.87
CA ALA A 163 16.94 -10.51 10.27
C ALA A 163 17.91 -9.49 10.91
N LEU A 164 17.38 -8.58 11.72
CA LEU A 164 18.16 -7.68 12.57
C LEU A 164 18.09 -8.22 13.99
N ALA A 165 19.26 -8.46 14.60
CA ALA A 165 19.35 -8.77 16.02
C ALA A 165 18.87 -7.55 16.83
N ALA A 166 18.10 -7.81 17.89
CA ALA A 166 17.59 -6.80 18.82
C ALA A 166 18.72 -6.11 19.61
#